data_AF-A0A961A3B9-F1
#
_entry.id   AF-A0A961A3B9-F1
#
_cell.length_a   1.000
_cell.length_b   1.000
_cell.length_c   1.000
_cell.angle_alpha   90.00
_cell.angle_beta   90.00
_cell.angle_gamma   90.00
#
_symmetry.space_group_name_H-M   'P 1'
#
loop_
_entity.id
_entity.type
_entity.pdbx_description
1 polymer ?
#
loop_
_entity_poly.entity_id
_entity_poly.type
_entity_poly.pdbx_seq_one_letter_code
_entity_poly.pdbx_strand_id
1 'polypeptide(L)'
;MNIHSSKALLASLSMLAALSSCGGGGGSTSSELVANGSKPLSGQPDSASPRSSIAELDTAELVNQISAAETPAGVDSELFAKLTAELIRVLEARGLERITASLPDPEKSRVADLAVSGDSSLATFTWSYSNPADYDQNGEVNIADLTPVGVHFGKDSNSPDWATASIADGDGNGLVNLADITP
;
A
#
# COMPACT_ATOMS: atom_id res chain seq x y z
N MET A 1 49.88 -42.11 12.57
CA MET A 1 50.30 -42.03 13.98
C MET A 1 50.07 -40.61 14.47
N ASN A 2 49.27 -40.47 15.55
CA ASN A 2 49.09 -39.33 16.48
C ASN A 2 48.57 -38.01 15.86
N ILE A 3 47.28 -37.62 15.96
CA ILE A 3 46.46 -37.18 17.12
C ILE A 3 47.07 -36.00 17.89
N HIS A 4 46.37 -34.85 17.88
CA HIS A 4 46.04 -33.88 18.97
C HIS A 4 45.49 -32.61 18.26
N SER A 5 44.18 -32.36 18.15
CA SER A 5 43.21 -31.89 19.17
C SER A 5 43.71 -30.69 19.98
N SER A 6 43.13 -29.52 19.71
CA SER A 6 43.13 -28.37 20.63
C SER A 6 41.86 -27.56 20.41
N LYS A 7 40.85 -27.87 21.23
CA LYS A 7 39.67 -27.03 21.47
C LYS A 7 40.07 -25.97 22.51
N ALA A 8 39.92 -24.69 22.19
CA ALA A 8 39.98 -23.59 23.17
C ALA A 8 38.60 -22.89 23.14
N LEU A 9 37.75 -23.13 24.14
CA LEU A 9 37.62 -22.46 25.46
C LEU A 9 36.72 -21.22 25.37
N LEU A 10 35.54 -21.38 25.96
CA LEU A 10 34.49 -20.39 26.19
C LEU A 10 34.99 -19.23 27.06
N ALA A 11 34.54 -18.00 26.76
CA ALA A 11 34.50 -16.91 27.72
C ALA A 11 33.16 -16.19 27.59
N SER A 12 32.29 -16.44 28.56
CA SER A 12 31.03 -15.78 28.81
C SER A 12 31.28 -14.36 29.35
N LEU A 13 30.52 -13.37 28.88
CA LEU A 13 30.45 -12.06 29.51
C LEU A 13 28.98 -11.69 29.73
N SER A 14 28.50 -11.96 30.94
CA SER A 14 27.24 -11.45 31.47
C SER A 14 27.42 -9.98 31.84
N MET A 15 26.54 -9.11 31.35
CA MET A 15 26.41 -7.75 31.88
C MET A 15 24.99 -7.55 32.40
N LEU A 16 24.94 -7.32 33.70
CA LEU A 16 23.76 -7.12 34.54
C LEU A 16 23.48 -5.61 34.59
N ALA A 17 22.28 -5.18 34.21
CA ALA A 17 21.81 -3.83 34.50
C ALA A 17 20.42 -3.93 35.16
N ALA A 18 20.38 -3.60 36.44
CA ALA A 18 19.17 -3.52 37.24
C ALA A 18 18.63 -2.08 37.18
N LEU A 19 17.34 -1.93 36.90
CA LEU A 19 16.55 -0.80 37.37
C LEU A 19 15.20 -1.33 37.88
N SER A 20 15.05 -1.24 39.20
CA SER A 20 13.78 -1.37 39.90
C SER A 20 13.06 -0.02 39.86
N SER A 21 11.80 0.00 39.45
CA SER A 21 10.85 0.98 39.99
C SER A 21 9.45 0.40 39.98
N CYS A 22 8.85 0.42 41.16
CA CYS A 22 7.58 -0.16 41.53
C CYS A 22 6.59 0.99 41.77
N GLY A 23 5.37 0.86 41.25
CA GLY A 23 4.23 1.72 41.57
C GLY A 23 3.07 1.38 40.63
N GLY A 24 1.97 0.76 41.01
CA GLY A 24 1.45 0.40 42.32
C GLY A 24 0.09 1.05 42.57
N GLY A 25 -1.00 0.30 42.30
CA GLY A 25 -2.37 0.55 42.77
C GLY A 25 -3.24 1.38 41.82
N GLY A 26 -4.47 1.01 41.47
CA GLY A 26 -5.41 0.03 42.02
C GLY A 26 -6.81 0.63 41.97
N GLY A 27 -7.85 -0.12 41.59
CA GLY A 27 -9.23 0.36 41.72
C GLY A 27 -10.24 -0.24 40.74
N SER A 28 -10.97 -1.24 41.21
CA SER A 28 -12.10 -1.92 40.57
C SER A 28 -13.35 -1.05 40.40
N THR A 29 -14.14 -1.39 39.38
CA THR A 29 -15.63 -1.47 39.34
C THR A 29 -16.46 -0.25 39.75
N SER A 30 -17.26 0.28 38.82
CA SER A 30 -18.73 0.09 38.79
C SER A 30 -19.39 1.13 37.87
N SER A 31 -20.50 0.69 37.25
CA SER A 31 -21.47 1.49 36.50
C SER A 31 -21.76 2.86 37.10
N GLU A 32 -21.79 3.88 36.24
CA GLU A 32 -22.71 5.00 36.42
C GLU A 32 -23.24 5.47 35.07
N LEU A 33 -24.53 5.15 34.86
CA LEU A 33 -25.39 5.77 33.89
C LEU A 33 -25.52 7.26 34.26
N VAL A 34 -24.80 8.13 33.56
CA VAL A 34 -25.10 9.57 33.57
C VAL A 34 -25.75 9.92 32.24
N ALA A 35 -27.08 9.92 32.30
CA ALA A 35 -27.92 10.60 31.34
C ALA A 35 -27.57 12.09 31.36
N ASN A 36 -26.94 12.59 30.29
CA ASN A 36 -26.85 14.02 30.07
C ASN A 36 -27.65 14.37 28.82
N GLY A 37 -28.83 14.96 29.06
CA GLY A 37 -29.77 15.38 28.05
C GLY A 37 -29.13 16.43 27.14
N SER A 38 -28.85 16.02 25.91
CA SER A 38 -28.66 16.94 24.79
C SER A 38 -29.92 16.83 23.93
N LYS A 39 -30.71 17.90 23.99
CA LYS A 39 -31.86 18.23 23.15
C LYS A 39 -31.62 17.74 21.70
N PRO A 40 -32.51 16.94 21.09
CA PRO A 40 -32.37 16.65 19.67
C PRO A 40 -32.52 17.96 18.92
N LEU A 41 -31.44 18.41 18.27
CA LEU A 41 -31.52 19.43 17.26
C LEU A 41 -32.46 18.87 16.18
N SER A 42 -33.63 19.48 16.06
CA SER A 42 -34.56 19.23 14.97
C SER A 42 -33.84 19.60 13.67
N GLY A 43 -33.21 18.59 13.06
CA GLY A 43 -32.70 18.66 11.71
C GLY A 43 -33.91 18.82 10.80
N GLN A 44 -34.12 20.06 10.37
CA GLN A 44 -34.92 20.40 9.21
C GLN A 44 -34.52 19.48 8.06
N PRO A 45 -35.45 18.93 7.25
CA PRO A 45 -35.08 18.19 6.06
C PRO A 45 -34.35 19.17 5.15
N ASP A 46 -33.02 19.09 5.15
CA ASP A 46 -32.20 19.81 4.20
C ASP A 46 -32.72 19.45 2.83
N SER A 47 -33.19 20.50 2.14
CA SER A 47 -33.61 20.46 0.76
C SER A 47 -32.59 19.65 -0.01
N ALA A 48 -33.07 18.57 -0.62
CA ALA A 48 -32.31 17.77 -1.55
C ALA A 48 -31.71 18.71 -2.61
N SER A 49 -30.44 19.08 -2.42
CA SER A 49 -29.60 19.48 -3.54
C SER A 49 -29.77 18.39 -4.60
N PRO A 50 -30.03 18.73 -5.87
CA PRO A 50 -30.09 17.74 -6.91
C PRO A 50 -28.70 17.09 -6.93
N ARG A 51 -28.64 15.82 -6.48
CA ARG A 51 -27.53 14.96 -6.84
C ARG A 51 -27.49 15.03 -8.36
N SER A 52 -26.44 15.65 -8.90
CA SER A 52 -26.14 15.53 -10.32
C SER A 52 -26.18 14.04 -10.63
N SER A 53 -27.25 13.63 -11.30
CA SER A 53 -27.35 12.31 -11.89
C SER A 53 -26.15 12.25 -12.82
N ILE A 54 -25.13 11.49 -12.43
CA ILE A 54 -24.15 11.02 -13.40
C ILE A 54 -25.02 10.24 -14.39
N ALA A 55 -25.30 10.85 -15.53
CA ALA A 55 -25.99 10.15 -16.61
C ALA A 55 -25.16 8.90 -16.85
N GLU A 56 -25.78 7.75 -16.71
CA GLU A 56 -25.19 6.47 -17.06
C GLU A 56 -24.74 6.63 -18.52
N LEU A 57 -23.43 6.75 -18.73
CA LEU A 57 -22.88 6.90 -20.07
C LEU A 57 -23.19 5.58 -20.79
N ASP A 58 -23.90 5.66 -21.92
CA ASP A 58 -24.18 4.52 -22.78
C ASP A 58 -23.04 4.38 -23.79
N THR A 59 -22.45 3.19 -23.87
CA THR A 59 -21.36 2.87 -24.81
C THR A 59 -21.81 3.13 -26.24
N ALA A 60 -23.07 2.83 -26.57
CA ALA A 60 -23.61 3.04 -27.90
C ALA A 60 -23.64 4.53 -28.27
N GLU A 61 -24.06 5.38 -27.34
CA GLU A 61 -24.09 6.83 -27.55
C GLU A 61 -22.68 7.41 -27.72
N LEU A 62 -21.70 6.96 -26.94
CA LEU A 62 -20.31 7.39 -27.08
C LEU A 62 -19.70 6.93 -28.42
N VAL A 63 -19.96 5.71 -28.85
CA VAL A 63 -19.52 5.22 -30.16
C VAL A 63 -20.14 6.05 -31.30
N ASN A 64 -21.40 6.45 -31.18
CA ASN A 64 -22.05 7.34 -32.15
C ASN A 64 -21.38 8.73 -32.18
N GLN A 65 -21.05 9.31 -31.04
CA GLN A 65 -20.36 10.61 -30.99
C GLN A 65 -18.95 10.53 -31.58
N ILE A 66 -18.20 9.47 -31.26
CA ILE A 66 -16.83 9.27 -31.76
C ILE A 66 -16.82 9.04 -33.27
N SER A 67 -17.76 8.26 -33.80
CA SER A 67 -17.88 8.03 -35.25
C SER A 67 -18.36 9.25 -36.04
N ALA A 68 -19.08 10.18 -35.39
CA ALA A 68 -19.51 11.45 -36.00
C ALA A 68 -18.46 12.57 -35.91
N ALA A 69 -17.33 12.36 -35.23
CA ALA A 69 -16.31 13.38 -35.06
C ALA A 69 -15.63 13.75 -36.38
N GLU A 70 -15.49 15.05 -36.65
CA GLU A 70 -14.80 15.56 -37.83
C GLU A 70 -13.28 15.40 -37.70
N THR A 71 -12.61 15.12 -38.82
CA THR A 71 -11.15 15.08 -38.88
C THR A 71 -10.58 16.47 -38.58
N PRO A 72 -9.70 16.62 -37.56
CA PRO A 72 -9.12 17.91 -37.22
C PRO A 72 -8.21 18.47 -38.33
N ALA A 73 -8.11 19.79 -38.40
CA ALA A 73 -7.25 20.47 -39.38
C ALA A 73 -5.77 20.04 -39.22
N GLY A 74 -5.13 19.69 -40.35
CA GLY A 74 -3.74 19.25 -40.37
C GLY A 74 -3.51 17.78 -39.99
N VAL A 75 -4.57 17.02 -39.71
CA VAL A 75 -4.49 15.57 -39.48
C VAL A 75 -4.84 14.83 -40.77
N ASP A 76 -4.04 13.82 -41.09
CA ASP A 76 -4.32 12.93 -42.21
C ASP A 76 -5.65 12.18 -41.97
N SER A 77 -6.56 12.25 -42.95
CA SER A 77 -7.90 11.70 -42.80
C SER A 77 -7.93 10.19 -42.71
N GLU A 78 -6.98 9.50 -43.36
CA GLU A 78 -6.90 8.05 -43.34
C GLU A 78 -6.39 7.57 -41.97
N LEU A 79 -5.37 8.24 -41.44
CA LEU A 79 -4.86 7.99 -40.10
C LEU A 79 -5.93 8.24 -39.02
N PHE A 80 -6.66 9.36 -39.13
CA PHE A 80 -7.74 9.67 -38.20
C PHE A 80 -8.82 8.59 -38.23
N ALA A 81 -9.29 8.19 -39.43
CA ALA A 81 -10.27 7.12 -39.57
C ALA A 81 -9.80 5.80 -38.95
N LYS A 82 -8.52 5.45 -39.14
CA LYS A 82 -7.93 4.24 -38.55
C LYS A 82 -7.88 4.29 -37.02
N LEU A 83 -7.46 5.42 -36.46
CA LEU A 83 -7.40 5.61 -35.00
C LEU A 83 -8.80 5.61 -34.37
N THR A 84 -9.77 6.26 -35.02
CA THR A 84 -11.18 6.27 -34.60
C THR A 84 -11.77 4.86 -34.61
N ALA A 85 -11.51 4.08 -35.67
CA ALA A 85 -11.95 2.69 -35.74
C ALA A 85 -11.32 1.81 -34.64
N GLU A 86 -10.01 1.96 -34.37
CA GLU A 86 -9.36 1.23 -33.27
C GLU A 86 -9.86 1.65 -31.89
N LEU A 87 -10.12 2.95 -31.68
CA LEU A 87 -10.70 3.45 -30.44
C LEU A 87 -12.08 2.83 -30.19
N ILE A 88 -12.96 2.85 -31.19
CA ILE A 88 -14.29 2.23 -31.12
C ILE A 88 -14.15 0.74 -30.79
N ARG A 89 -13.30 0.01 -31.51
CA ARG A 89 -13.06 -1.42 -31.26
C ARG A 89 -12.59 -1.69 -29.83
N VAL A 90 -11.71 -0.85 -29.28
CA VAL A 90 -11.22 -0.99 -27.90
C VAL A 90 -12.32 -0.67 -26.88
N LEU A 91 -13.13 0.36 -27.12
CA LEU A 91 -14.26 0.72 -26.26
C LEU A 91 -15.33 -0.38 -26.25
N GLU A 92 -15.66 -0.96 -27.40
CA GLU A 92 -16.59 -2.08 -27.51
C GLU A 92 -16.06 -3.34 -26.82
N ALA A 93 -14.76 -3.63 -26.97
CA ALA A 93 -14.14 -4.80 -26.36
C ALA A 93 -13.96 -4.69 -24.84
N ARG A 94 -13.73 -3.47 -24.32
CA ARG A 94 -13.50 -3.22 -22.87
C ARG A 94 -14.76 -2.82 -22.11
N GLY A 95 -15.79 -2.31 -22.81
CA GLY A 95 -16.95 -1.68 -22.19
C GLY A 95 -16.62 -0.34 -21.50
N LEU A 96 -17.64 0.32 -20.95
CA LEU A 96 -17.50 1.53 -20.12
C LEU A 96 -17.19 1.22 -18.66
N GLU A 97 -16.66 0.03 -18.36
CA GLU A 97 -16.25 -0.26 -17.01
C GLU A 97 -15.23 0.79 -16.59
N ARG A 98 -15.60 1.55 -15.55
CA ARG A 98 -14.72 2.50 -14.91
C ARG A 98 -13.45 1.72 -14.57
N ILE A 99 -12.31 2.17 -15.07
CA ILE A 99 -11.01 1.65 -14.66
C ILE A 99 -10.85 2.07 -13.19
N THR A 100 -11.39 1.25 -12.29
CA THR A 100 -11.12 1.34 -10.87
C THR A 100 -9.78 0.67 -10.64
N ALA A 101 -9.00 1.18 -9.70
CA ALA A 101 -7.84 0.47 -9.22
C ALA A 101 -8.28 -0.96 -8.87
N SER A 102 -7.55 -1.95 -9.38
CA SER A 102 -7.73 -3.34 -8.96
C SER A 102 -7.61 -3.40 -7.44
N LEU A 103 -8.34 -4.32 -6.81
CA LEU A 103 -8.18 -4.54 -5.38
C LEU A 103 -6.69 -4.80 -5.08
N PRO A 104 -6.13 -4.24 -4.00
CA PRO A 104 -4.79 -4.58 -3.56
C PRO A 104 -4.65 -6.10 -3.48
N ASP A 105 -3.58 -6.63 -4.06
CA ASP A 105 -3.32 -8.06 -4.03
C ASP A 105 -3.05 -8.48 -2.56
N PRO A 106 -3.95 -9.23 -1.91
CA PRO A 106 -3.81 -9.59 -0.49
C PRO A 106 -2.58 -10.45 -0.25
N GLU A 107 -2.07 -11.08 -1.31
CA GLU A 107 -0.94 -11.97 -1.32
C GLU A 107 0.38 -11.20 -1.12
N LYS A 108 0.43 -9.91 -1.49
CA LYS A 108 1.59 -9.03 -1.32
C LYS A 108 1.80 -8.55 0.11
N SER A 109 0.72 -8.45 0.89
CA SER A 109 0.79 -8.07 2.32
C SER A 109 0.95 -9.27 3.25
N ARG A 110 1.08 -10.49 2.73
CA ARG A 110 1.20 -11.68 3.57
C ARG A 110 2.60 -11.82 4.15
N VAL A 111 2.66 -12.01 5.46
CA VAL A 111 3.88 -12.46 6.15
C VAL A 111 4.21 -13.90 5.74
N ALA A 112 5.29 -14.10 4.99
CA ALA A 112 5.71 -15.40 4.46
C ALA A 112 6.83 -16.08 5.26
N ASP A 113 7.47 -15.36 6.19
CA ASP A 113 8.69 -15.77 6.89
C ASP A 113 8.51 -15.88 8.41
N LEU A 114 7.28 -16.10 8.87
CA LEU A 114 7.00 -16.31 10.28
C LEU A 114 7.77 -17.53 10.80
N ALA A 115 8.72 -17.27 11.69
CA ALA A 115 9.50 -18.27 12.39
C ALA A 115 9.19 -18.25 13.89
N VAL A 116 9.21 -19.43 14.49
CA VAL A 116 9.03 -19.62 15.93
C VAL A 116 10.28 -20.28 16.48
N SER A 117 10.81 -19.74 17.58
CA SER A 117 11.94 -20.30 18.31
C SER A 117 11.66 -20.28 19.80
N GLY A 118 12.33 -21.13 20.58
CA GLY A 118 12.15 -21.20 22.03
C GLY A 118 11.79 -22.60 22.52
N ASP A 119 11.33 -22.69 23.77
CA ASP A 119 10.99 -23.93 24.45
C ASP A 119 9.53 -23.95 24.90
N SER A 120 9.15 -24.98 25.67
CA SER A 120 7.79 -25.16 26.18
C SER A 120 7.34 -24.09 27.19
N SER A 121 8.25 -23.23 27.64
CA SER A 121 7.99 -22.18 28.64
C SER A 121 8.04 -20.77 28.05
N LEU A 122 8.79 -20.56 26.97
CA LEU A 122 8.87 -19.28 26.27
C LEU A 122 9.09 -19.48 24.77
N ALA A 123 8.16 -18.97 23.96
CA ALA A 123 8.26 -18.93 22.51
C ALA A 123 8.49 -17.48 22.03
N THR A 124 9.44 -17.32 21.11
CA THR A 124 9.72 -16.08 20.38
C THR A 124 9.28 -16.24 18.94
N PHE A 125 8.52 -15.27 18.47
CA PHE A 125 8.06 -15.19 17.08
C PHE A 125 8.85 -14.11 16.36
N THR A 126 9.33 -14.39 15.16
CA THR A 126 10.08 -13.45 14.31
C THR A 126 9.54 -13.51 12.89
N TRP A 127 9.38 -12.34 12.27
CA TRP A 127 8.97 -12.18 10.88
C TRP A 127 9.48 -10.85 10.34
N SER A 128 9.50 -10.68 9.02
CA SER A 128 9.85 -9.42 8.37
C SER A 128 8.64 -8.48 8.27
N TYR A 129 8.89 -7.18 8.38
CA TYR A 129 7.85 -6.18 8.12
C TYR A 129 7.28 -6.34 6.70
N SER A 130 5.95 -6.32 6.56
CA SER A 130 5.27 -6.42 5.27
C SER A 130 4.07 -5.48 5.25
N ASN A 131 4.24 -4.34 4.58
CA ASN A 131 3.18 -3.42 4.21
C ASN A 131 3.58 -2.78 2.87
N PRO A 132 3.13 -3.35 1.73
CA PRO A 132 3.48 -2.82 0.42
C PRO A 132 3.08 -1.34 0.29
N ALA A 133 3.96 -0.54 -0.30
CA ALA A 133 3.81 0.91 -0.49
C ALA A 133 3.90 1.79 0.79
N ASP A 134 4.20 1.22 1.96
CA ASP A 134 4.60 1.98 3.16
C ASP A 134 6.13 2.07 3.22
N TYR A 135 6.65 3.03 2.46
CA TYR A 135 8.09 3.19 2.24
C TYR A 135 8.76 4.04 3.29
N ASP A 136 7.99 4.82 4.08
CA ASP A 136 8.53 5.52 5.24
C ASP A 136 8.41 4.70 6.55
N GLN A 137 7.77 3.53 6.48
CA GLN A 137 7.62 2.54 7.54
C GLN A 137 6.88 3.08 8.77
N ASN A 138 5.93 3.99 8.57
CA ASN A 138 5.16 4.59 9.65
C ASN A 138 3.87 3.80 9.99
N GLY A 139 3.52 2.79 9.19
CA GLY A 139 2.33 1.95 9.37
C GLY A 139 1.09 2.42 8.59
N GLU A 140 1.19 3.51 7.83
CA GLU A 140 0.13 4.06 6.99
C GLU A 140 0.63 4.22 5.56
N VAL A 141 -0.18 3.83 4.58
CA VAL A 141 0.11 4.12 3.16
C VAL A 141 -0.57 5.44 2.79
N ASN A 142 0.21 6.48 2.55
CA ASN A 142 -0.27 7.78 2.14
C ASN A 142 0.72 8.49 1.17
N ILE A 143 0.52 9.78 0.93
CA ILE A 143 1.36 10.53 -0.03
C ILE A 143 2.82 10.69 0.42
N ALA A 144 3.10 10.58 1.73
CA ALA A 144 4.44 10.70 2.30
C ALA A 144 5.36 9.57 1.82
N ASP A 145 4.82 8.38 1.53
CA ASP A 145 5.55 7.22 1.02
C ASP A 145 6.17 7.45 -0.36
N LEU A 146 5.66 8.43 -1.12
CA LEU A 146 6.30 8.81 -2.38
C LEU A 146 7.66 9.50 -2.16
N THR A 147 7.92 10.01 -0.95
CA THR A 147 9.17 10.74 -0.66
C THR A 147 10.39 9.82 -0.72
N PRO A 148 10.42 8.65 -0.03
CA PRO A 148 11.48 7.66 -0.23
C PRO A 148 11.68 7.26 -1.70
N VAL A 149 10.60 6.98 -2.44
CA VAL A 149 10.67 6.62 -3.88
C VAL A 149 11.33 7.73 -4.69
N GLY A 150 10.95 8.99 -4.47
CA GLY A 150 11.54 10.14 -5.16
C GLY A 150 13.00 10.38 -4.80
N VAL A 151 13.37 10.25 -3.52
CA VAL A 151 14.75 10.41 -3.03
C VAL A 151 15.69 9.34 -3.59
N HIS A 152 15.18 8.13 -3.79
CA HIS A 152 15.94 6.98 -4.28
C HIS A 152 15.72 6.67 -5.76
N PHE A 153 14.98 7.50 -6.48
CA PHE A 153 14.60 7.26 -7.87
C PHE A 153 15.81 6.98 -8.78
N GLY A 154 15.74 5.87 -9.52
CA GLY A 154 16.78 5.42 -10.45
C GLY A 154 17.95 4.67 -9.79
N LYS A 155 17.93 4.48 -8.46
CA LYS A 155 18.91 3.62 -7.78
C LYS A 155 18.59 2.16 -8.02
N ASP A 156 19.63 1.37 -8.21
CA ASP A 156 19.56 -0.06 -8.46
C ASP A 156 20.35 -0.87 -7.43
N SER A 157 20.26 -2.19 -7.51
CA SER A 157 21.00 -3.14 -6.67
C SER A 157 22.54 -2.99 -6.65
N ASN A 158 23.12 -2.20 -7.57
CA ASN A 158 24.56 -1.90 -7.60
C ASN A 158 24.91 -0.56 -6.94
N SER A 159 23.92 0.23 -6.55
CA SER A 159 24.12 1.54 -5.97
C SER A 159 24.76 1.43 -4.57
N PRO A 160 25.74 2.29 -4.22
CA PRO A 160 26.46 2.18 -2.94
C PRO A 160 25.57 2.24 -1.70
N ASP A 161 24.44 2.93 -1.80
CA ASP A 161 23.44 3.10 -0.75
C ASP A 161 22.19 2.24 -0.96
N TRP A 162 22.31 1.16 -1.75
CA TRP A 162 21.19 0.26 -2.05
C TRP A 162 20.52 -0.30 -0.79
N ALA A 163 21.27 -0.59 0.26
CA ALA A 163 20.72 -1.09 1.52
C ALA A 163 19.67 -0.16 2.17
N THR A 164 19.72 1.14 1.88
CA THR A 164 18.70 2.11 2.29
C THR A 164 17.68 2.35 1.18
N ALA A 165 18.13 2.41 -0.08
CA ALA A 165 17.25 2.63 -1.22
C ALA A 165 16.25 1.49 -1.47
N SER A 166 16.62 0.25 -1.15
CA SER A 166 15.81 -0.94 -1.39
C SER A 166 14.51 -0.97 -0.58
N ILE A 167 14.36 -0.11 0.43
CA ILE A 167 13.08 0.06 1.13
C ILE A 167 12.02 0.58 0.17
N ALA A 168 12.40 1.39 -0.83
CA ALA A 168 11.52 1.95 -1.84
C ALA A 168 11.37 1.09 -3.12
N ASP A 169 12.01 -0.09 -3.18
CA ASP A 169 11.89 -1.08 -4.27
C ASP A 169 10.74 -2.04 -3.93
N GLY A 170 9.51 -1.55 -4.07
CA GLY A 170 8.31 -2.24 -3.62
C GLY A 170 7.87 -3.40 -4.52
N ASP A 171 8.22 -3.37 -5.80
CA ASP A 171 7.99 -4.51 -6.69
C ASP A 171 9.13 -5.55 -6.63
N GLY A 172 10.24 -5.20 -5.95
CA GLY A 172 11.38 -6.07 -5.72
C GLY A 172 12.19 -6.39 -6.99
N ASN A 173 12.09 -5.55 -8.02
CA ASN A 173 12.79 -5.76 -9.29
C ASN A 173 14.28 -5.37 -9.23
N GLY A 174 14.73 -4.75 -8.13
CA GLY A 174 16.11 -4.32 -7.94
C GLY A 174 16.42 -2.93 -8.50
N LEU A 175 15.39 -2.11 -8.78
CA LEU A 175 15.46 -0.76 -9.32
C LEU A 175 14.27 0.08 -8.84
N VAL A 176 14.55 1.13 -8.06
CA VAL A 176 13.53 2.10 -7.64
C VAL A 176 13.11 2.97 -8.82
N ASN A 177 11.87 2.83 -9.28
CA ASN A 177 11.30 3.55 -10.41
C ASN A 177 9.78 3.79 -10.28
N LEU A 178 9.10 4.07 -11.39
CA LEU A 178 7.65 4.33 -11.41
C LEU A 178 6.82 3.08 -11.03
N ALA A 179 7.34 1.88 -11.28
CA ALA A 179 6.66 0.63 -10.95
C ALA A 179 6.37 0.52 -9.44
N ASP A 180 7.24 1.08 -8.60
CA ASP A 180 7.11 1.06 -7.14
C ASP A 180 5.97 1.94 -6.61
N ILE A 181 5.37 2.80 -7.43
CA ILE A 181 4.19 3.58 -7.01
C ILE A 181 2.94 2.67 -6.95
N THR A 182 2.93 1.60 -7.75
CA THR A 182 1.83 0.63 -7.82
C THR A 182 2.40 -0.80 -7.82
N PRO A 183 3.03 -1.22 -6.70
CA PRO A 183 3.85 -2.41 -6.63
C PRO A 183 3.06 -3.71 -6.69
#